data_AF-A0A4Y2IDH5-F1
#
_entry.id   AF-A0A4Y2IDH5-F1
#
_cell.length_a   1.000
_cell.length_b   1.000
_cell.length_c   1.000
_cell.angle_alpha   90.00
_cell.angle_beta   90.00
_cell.angle_gamma   90.00
#
_symmetry.space_group_name_H-M   'P 1'
#
loop_
_entity.id
_entity.type
_entity.pdbx_description
1 polymer ?
#
loop_
_entity_poly.entity_id
_entity_poly.type
_entity_poly.pdbx_seq_one_letter_code
_entity_poly.pdbx_strand_id
1 'polypeptide(L)'
;MLVKVDAVSKKCVFEWFKRFRDGKVKDEPCSGRPPTSTTPDSIERVRRMLADDRRLPLRMMAEELKISLDSVSNIIHEHLQKSKKKAYAFPTLLGSRNGASSDTERSVC
;
A
#
# COMPACT_ATOMS: atom_id res chain seq x y z
N MET A 1 -13.04 30.48 9.54
CA MET A 1 -12.65 30.59 8.12
C MET A 1 -13.89 30.31 7.29
N LEU A 2 -14.42 31.31 6.59
CA LEU A 2 -15.55 31.14 5.67
C LEU A 2 -14.97 30.60 4.36
N VAL A 3 -15.24 29.32 4.06
CA VAL A 3 -14.90 28.76 2.76
C VAL A 3 -15.90 29.33 1.76
N LYS A 4 -15.46 30.31 0.97
CA LYS A 4 -16.27 30.85 -0.12
C LYS A 4 -16.29 29.78 -1.21
N VAL A 5 -17.41 29.10 -1.38
CA VAL A 5 -17.59 28.17 -2.50
C VAL A 5 -17.82 29.03 -3.73
N ASP A 6 -16.78 29.23 -4.51
CA ASP A 6 -16.89 29.93 -5.79
C ASP A 6 -17.74 29.09 -6.75
N ALA A 7 -18.74 29.72 -7.37
CA ALA A 7 -19.60 29.07 -8.35
C ALA A 7 -18.76 28.68 -9.58
N VAL A 8 -18.85 27.42 -10.00
CA VAL A 8 -18.21 26.94 -11.23
C VAL A 8 -18.75 27.71 -12.44
N SER A 9 -17.85 28.10 -13.34
CA SER A 9 -18.24 28.83 -14.56
C SER A 9 -19.14 27.97 -15.46
N LYS A 10 -20.04 28.60 -16.23
CA LYS A 10 -20.94 27.90 -17.19
C LYS A 10 -20.17 27.01 -18.16
N LYS A 11 -18.96 27.41 -18.55
CA LYS A 11 -18.07 26.61 -19.41
C LYS A 11 -17.63 25.31 -18.74
N CYS A 12 -17.25 25.37 -17.45
CA CYS A 12 -16.85 24.21 -16.68
C CYS A 12 -18.01 23.20 -16.54
N VAL A 13 -19.23 23.70 -16.27
CA VAL A 13 -20.45 22.88 -16.20
C VAL A 13 -20.75 22.21 -17.54
N PHE A 14 -20.61 22.93 -18.66
CA PHE A 14 -20.86 22.38 -19.99
C PHE A 14 -19.84 21.31 -20.40
N GLU A 15 -18.55 21.54 -20.12
CA GLU A 15 -17.51 20.54 -20.36
C GLU A 15 -17.72 19.28 -19.51
N TRP A 16 -18.10 19.44 -18.24
CA TRP A 16 -18.42 18.32 -17.36
C TRP A 16 -19.63 17.52 -17.86
N PHE A 17 -20.71 18.22 -18.24
CA PHE A 17 -21.91 17.58 -18.81
C PHE A 17 -21.60 16.81 -20.11
N LYS A 18 -20.72 17.36 -20.96
CA LYS A 18 -20.27 16.69 -22.18
C LYS A 18 -19.47 15.42 -21.85
N ARG A 19 -18.49 15.49 -20.94
CA ARG A 19 -17.70 14.31 -20.50
C ARG A 19 -18.57 13.23 -19.88
N PHE A 20 -19.57 13.63 -19.10
CA PHE A 20 -20.54 12.73 -18.51
C PHE A 20 -21.36 11.99 -19.57
N ARG A 21 -21.89 12.72 -20.57
CA ARG A 21 -22.61 12.12 -21.71
C ARG A 21 -21.75 11.20 -22.56
N ASP A 22 -20.48 11.56 -22.76
CA ASP A 22 -19.53 10.80 -23.58
C ASP A 22 -19.00 9.54 -22.86
N GLY A 23 -19.47 9.25 -21.64
CA GLY A 23 -19.06 8.07 -20.86
C GLY A 23 -17.61 8.15 -20.33
N LYS A 24 -16.94 9.28 -20.51
CA LYS A 24 -15.57 9.55 -20.02
C LYS A 24 -15.61 10.09 -18.59
N VAL A 25 -16.22 9.32 -17.70
CA VAL A 25 -16.31 9.61 -16.25
C VAL A 25 -15.09 9.09 -15.50
N LYS A 26 -14.26 8.23 -16.12
CA LYS A 26 -12.99 7.86 -15.55
C LYS A 26 -12.07 9.08 -15.54
N ASP A 27 -11.49 9.36 -14.38
CA ASP A 27 -10.39 10.30 -14.28
C ASP A 27 -9.36 9.94 -15.34
N GLU A 28 -9.13 10.86 -16.29
CA GLU A 28 -7.91 10.77 -17.08
C GLU A 28 -6.73 10.82 -16.11
N PRO A 29 -5.65 10.08 -16.39
CA PRO A 29 -4.45 10.16 -15.56
C PRO A 29 -4.07 11.62 -15.46
N CYS A 30 -4.26 12.17 -14.27
CA CYS A 30 -3.99 13.57 -14.01
C CYS A 30 -2.53 13.79 -14.38
N SER A 31 -2.24 14.70 -15.31
CA SER A 31 -0.86 15.04 -15.72
C SER A 31 -0.13 15.82 -14.62
N GLY A 32 -0.40 15.49 -13.36
CA GLY A 32 0.32 15.98 -12.21
C GLY A 32 1.80 15.64 -12.36
N ARG A 33 2.63 16.38 -11.62
CA ARG A 33 4.07 16.17 -11.61
C ARG A 33 4.36 14.70 -11.26
N PRO A 34 5.06 13.92 -12.12
CA PRO A 34 5.50 12.60 -11.72
C PRO A 34 6.34 12.76 -10.44
N PRO A 35 6.18 11.88 -9.44
CA PRO A 35 6.94 12.03 -8.20
C PRO A 35 8.43 11.97 -8.54
N THR A 36 9.10 13.14 -8.44
CA THR A 36 10.50 13.36 -8.86
C THR A 36 11.50 12.41 -8.17
N SER A 37 11.07 11.73 -7.12
CA SER A 37 11.80 10.73 -6.32
C SER A 37 11.77 9.31 -6.89
N THR A 38 11.01 9.06 -7.96
CA THR A 38 10.81 7.74 -8.54
C THR A 38 11.91 7.42 -9.56
N THR A 39 13.13 7.27 -9.07
CA THR A 39 14.26 6.80 -9.90
C THR A 39 14.22 5.27 -10.03
N PRO A 40 14.76 4.70 -11.12
CA PRO A 40 14.79 3.24 -11.28
C PRO A 40 15.54 2.53 -10.13
N ASP A 41 16.57 3.17 -9.54
CA ASP A 41 17.25 2.66 -8.35
C ASP A 41 16.34 2.60 -7.12
N SER A 42 15.54 3.65 -6.86
CA SER A 42 14.64 3.65 -5.70
C SER A 42 13.54 2.59 -5.86
N ILE A 43 13.03 2.38 -7.07
CA ILE A 43 12.08 1.28 -7.36
C ILE A 43 12.71 -0.07 -7.05
N GLU A 44 13.96 -0.32 -7.48
CA GLU A 44 14.62 -1.61 -7.27
C GLU A 44 14.98 -1.87 -5.81
N ARG A 45 15.32 -0.82 -5.04
CA ARG A 45 15.51 -0.96 -3.60
C ARG A 45 14.20 -1.31 -2.88
N VAL A 46 13.09 -0.64 -3.23
CA VAL A 46 11.76 -0.98 -2.68
C VAL A 46 11.39 -2.43 -3.02
N ARG A 47 11.71 -2.91 -4.23
CA ARG A 47 11.50 -4.33 -4.62
C ARG A 47 12.23 -5.28 -3.70
N ARG A 48 13.52 -5.05 -3.48
CA ARG A 48 14.36 -5.89 -2.61
C ARG A 48 13.86 -5.90 -1.18
N MET A 49 13.58 -4.72 -0.61
CA MET A 49 13.04 -4.61 0.76
C MET A 49 11.71 -5.37 0.94
N LEU A 50 10.82 -5.37 -0.06
CA LEU A 50 9.56 -6.15 0.00
C LEU A 50 9.73 -7.64 -0.28
N ALA A 51 10.80 -8.03 -0.99
CA ALA A 51 11.15 -9.42 -1.19
C ALA A 51 11.72 -10.03 0.10
N ASP A 52 12.50 -9.26 0.85
CA ASP A 52 13.08 -9.64 2.13
C ASP A 52 12.02 -9.69 3.25
N ASP A 53 11.25 -8.60 3.42
CA ASP A 53 10.11 -8.57 4.34
C ASP A 53 8.88 -7.93 3.70
N ARG A 54 7.90 -8.78 3.40
CA ARG A 54 6.62 -8.34 2.83
C ARG A 54 5.76 -7.51 3.78
N ARG A 55 6.02 -7.56 5.09
CA ARG A 55 5.26 -6.83 6.13
C ARG A 55 5.93 -5.51 6.51
N LEU A 56 7.02 -5.13 5.83
CA LEU A 56 7.77 -3.92 6.12
C LEU A 56 6.88 -2.66 6.02
N PRO A 57 6.87 -1.79 7.05
CA PRO A 57 6.02 -0.61 7.05
C PRO A 57 6.57 0.49 6.13
N LEU A 58 5.66 1.18 5.43
CA LEU A 58 5.99 2.25 4.48
C LEU A 58 6.90 3.34 5.07
N ARG A 59 6.75 3.64 6.37
CA ARG A 59 7.54 4.65 7.08
C ARG A 59 9.03 4.27 7.12
N MET A 60 9.34 3.01 7.44
CA MET A 60 10.72 2.52 7.46
C MET A 60 11.34 2.59 6.06
N MET A 61 10.58 2.23 5.03
CA MET A 61 11.07 2.32 3.64
C MET A 61 11.35 3.77 3.21
N ALA A 62 10.48 4.70 3.58
CA ALA A 62 10.64 6.12 3.30
C ALA A 62 11.88 6.70 4.02
N GLU A 63 12.10 6.30 5.28
CA GLU A 63 13.25 6.74 6.09
C GLU A 63 14.58 6.20 5.57
N GLU A 64 14.61 4.94 5.13
CA GLU A 64 15.79 4.28 4.54
C GLU A 64 16.16 4.93 3.20
N LEU A 65 15.17 5.12 2.33
CA LEU A 65 15.38 5.63 0.98
C LEU A 65 15.42 7.16 0.89
N LYS A 66 15.17 7.86 2.01
CA LYS A 66 15.07 9.34 2.08
C LYS A 66 14.10 9.92 1.06
N ILE A 67 12.99 9.23 0.83
CA ILE A 67 11.91 9.66 -0.07
C ILE A 67 10.62 9.88 0.71
N SER A 68 9.66 10.62 0.14
CA SER A 68 8.37 10.83 0.80
C SER A 68 7.55 9.54 0.88
N LEU A 69 6.70 9.43 1.91
CA LEU A 69 5.79 8.30 2.10
C LEU A 69 4.89 8.09 0.87
N ASP A 70 4.39 9.17 0.29
CA ASP A 70 3.55 9.13 -0.91
C ASP A 70 4.30 8.56 -2.11
N SER A 71 5.61 8.86 -2.21
CA SER A 71 6.45 8.29 -3.28
C SER A 71 6.58 6.78 -3.13
N VAL A 72 6.83 6.28 -1.92
CA VAL A 72 6.88 4.84 -1.64
C VAL A 72 5.54 4.18 -1.98
N SER A 73 4.44 4.81 -1.57
CA SER A 73 3.09 4.32 -1.86
C SER A 73 2.85 4.22 -3.37
N ASN A 74 3.18 5.29 -4.11
CA ASN A 74 3.06 5.31 -5.57
C ASN A 74 3.94 4.23 -6.23
N ILE A 75 5.17 4.02 -5.77
CA ILE A 75 6.05 2.97 -6.29
C ILE A 75 5.41 1.59 -6.12
N ILE A 76 4.88 1.29 -4.92
CA ILE A 76 4.28 -0.01 -4.62
C ILE A 76 3.03 -0.26 -5.47
N HIS A 77 2.19 0.76 -5.63
CA HIS A 77 0.93 0.65 -6.36
C HIS A 77 1.13 0.65 -7.87
N GLU A 78 1.88 1.60 -8.42
CA GLU A 78 2.03 1.81 -9.87
C GLU A 78 3.11 0.93 -10.49
N HIS A 79 4.28 0.79 -9.83
CA HIS A 79 5.43 0.11 -10.42
C HIS A 79 5.60 -1.35 -9.98
N LEU A 80 5.09 -1.71 -8.80
CA LEU A 80 5.21 -3.07 -8.26
C LEU A 80 3.90 -3.87 -8.32
N GLN A 81 2.78 -3.18 -8.54
CA GLN A 81 1.42 -3.76 -8.55
C GLN A 81 1.15 -4.65 -7.32
N LYS A 82 1.80 -4.37 -6.19
CA LYS A 82 1.63 -5.17 -4.96
C LYS A 82 0.48 -4.60 -4.16
N SER A 83 -0.58 -5.38 -3.97
CA SER A 83 -1.64 -5.04 -3.03
C SER A 83 -1.33 -5.58 -1.63
N LYS A 84 -1.68 -4.79 -0.61
CA LYS A 84 -1.70 -5.26 0.78
C LYS A 84 -2.71 -6.40 0.89
N LYS A 85 -2.23 -7.64 1.06
CA LYS A 85 -3.11 -8.78 1.34
C LYS A 85 -3.49 -8.71 2.82
N LYS A 86 -4.78 -8.61 3.13
CA LYS A 86 -5.28 -8.82 4.48
C LYS A 86 -5.17 -10.31 4.79
N ALA A 87 -4.42 -10.66 5.83
CA ALA A 87 -4.43 -12.02 6.37
C ALA A 87 -5.52 -12.08 7.44
N TYR A 88 -6.56 -12.87 7.19
CA TYR A 88 -7.52 -13.21 8.22
C TYR A 88 -6.96 -14.39 9.00
N ALA A 89 -6.58 -14.17 10.26
CA ALA A 89 -6.25 -15.26 11.16
C ALA A 89 -7.57 -15.92 11.57
N PHE A 90 -7.83 -17.13 11.07
CA PHE A 90 -8.87 -17.98 11.64
C PHE A 90 -8.36 -18.50 13.00
N PRO A 91 -9.09 -18.30 14.12
CA PRO A 91 -8.73 -18.92 15.39
C PRO A 91 -8.83 -20.43 15.24
N THR A 92 -7.69 -21.10 15.15
CA THR A 92 -7.68 -22.57 15.28
C THR A 92 -7.83 -22.84 16.76
N LEU A 93 -9.03 -23.27 17.17
CA LEU A 93 -9.25 -23.79 18.52
C LEU A 93 -8.49 -25.11 18.64
N LEU A 94 -7.22 -25.03 19.08
CA LEU A 94 -6.49 -26.20 19.53
C LEU A 94 -7.13 -26.67 20.84
N GLY A 95 -8.03 -27.64 20.71
CA GLY A 95 -8.64 -28.34 21.83
C GLY A 95 -7.55 -29.00 22.67
N SER A 96 -7.44 -28.58 23.93
CA SER A 96 -6.57 -29.20 24.92
C SER A 96 -7.11 -30.58 25.29
N ARG A 97 -6.27 -31.63 25.22
CA ARG A 97 -6.46 -32.84 26.04
C ARG A 97 -5.14 -33.54 26.34
N ASN A 98 -4.62 -33.22 27.52
CA ASN A 98 -4.00 -34.06 28.55
C ASN A 98 -3.31 -35.36 28.11
N GLY A 99 -2.00 -35.43 28.38
CA GLY A 99 -1.25 -36.66 28.60
C GLY A 99 -0.19 -36.41 29.66
N ALA A 100 -0.55 -36.62 30.93
CA ALA A 100 0.43 -36.80 31.98
C ALA A 100 1.08 -38.17 31.78
N SER A 101 2.41 -38.21 31.69
CA SER A 101 3.22 -39.37 32.06
C SER A 101 4.50 -38.85 32.66
N SER A 102 4.70 -39.23 33.92
CA SER A 102 5.86 -38.95 34.75
C SER A 102 7.03 -39.89 34.42
N ASP A 103 8.22 -39.45 34.86
CA ASP A 103 9.44 -40.24 35.14
C ASP A 103 10.21 -40.78 33.91
N THR A 104 11.55 -40.81 33.82
CA THR A 104 12.64 -40.71 34.80
C THR A 104 13.92 -40.25 34.07
N GLU A 105 14.87 -39.76 34.85
CA GLU A 105 16.24 -39.34 34.53
C GLU A 105 17.11 -40.31 33.69
N ARG A 106 18.19 -39.74 33.12
CA ARG A 106 19.51 -40.33 32.75
C ARG A 106 19.58 -41.39 31.64
N SER A 107 20.33 -41.07 30.59
CA SER A 107 21.68 -41.64 30.39
C SER A 107 22.41 -40.95 29.24
N VAL A 108 23.60 -40.45 29.54
CA VAL A 108 24.66 -40.15 28.59
C VAL A 108 25.20 -41.49 28.06
N CYS A 109 25.37 -41.59 26.74
CA CYS A 109 26.44 -42.25 25.98
C CYS A 109 26.16 -41.99 24.50
#